data_AF-A0A2V7F8P6-F1
#
_entry.id   AF-A0A2V7F8P6-F1
#
_cell.length_a   1.000
_cell.length_b   1.000
_cell.length_c   1.000
_cell.angle_alpha   90.00
_cell.angle_beta   90.00
_cell.angle_gamma   90.00
#
_symmetry.space_group_name_H-M   'P 1'
#
loop_
_entity.id
_entity.type
_entity.pdbx_description
1 polymer ?
#
loop_
_entity_poly.entity_id
_entity_poly.type
_entity_poly.pdbx_seq_one_letter_code
_entity_poly.pdbx_strand_id
1 'polypeptide(L)'
;ERLRTQHTLVEVLEATVRLLHPFMPFITEEIWQRLPHKGESIVVAPYPKAGRKQHDLTAEREMGAVMDAVTAVRNIRGEMGISPGVTLTATLRPARDAAALFIAATPLIETLARVRLRIDPRASRPRNSELAVVAGSEIYVELAGVIDPAAERARRQKEIGRLTESVEFRRAKLARPEFVERAPAEIVARERERLAAEEALLEKLTASLGWIDDR
;
A
#
# COMPACT_ATOMS: atom_id res chain seq x y z
N GLU A 1 -17.63 19.99 12.47
CA GLU A 1 -16.68 18.91 12.12
C GLU A 1 -15.24 19.28 12.49
N ARG A 2 -14.63 20.31 11.87
CA ARG A 2 -13.26 20.78 12.15
C ARG A 2 -12.85 20.86 13.63
N LEU A 3 -13.67 21.51 14.48
CA LEU A 3 -13.36 21.65 15.91
C LEU A 3 -13.32 20.31 16.65
N ARG A 4 -14.18 19.35 16.28
CA ARG A 4 -14.15 18.00 16.87
C ARG A 4 -12.88 17.27 16.47
N THR A 5 -12.50 17.33 15.19
CA THR A 5 -11.23 16.75 14.70
C THR A 5 -10.02 17.36 15.42
N GLN A 6 -9.97 18.68 15.56
CA GLN A 6 -8.90 19.36 16.28
C GLN A 6 -8.83 18.95 17.75
N HIS A 7 -9.98 18.84 18.42
CA HIS A 7 -10.05 18.36 19.80
C HIS A 7 -9.51 16.93 19.92
N THR A 8 -9.97 16.00 19.08
CA THR A 8 -9.48 14.62 19.08
C THR A 8 -7.98 14.55 18.79
N LEU A 9 -7.47 15.34 17.85
CA LEU A 9 -6.03 15.39 17.55
C LEU A 9 -5.21 15.83 18.76
N VAL A 10 -5.64 16.89 19.46
CA VAL A 10 -4.97 17.37 20.67
C VAL A 10 -5.04 16.34 21.78
N GLU A 11 -6.21 15.76 22.04
CA GLU A 11 -6.43 14.78 23.11
C GLU A 11 -5.57 13.52 22.90
N VAL A 12 -5.55 12.97 21.68
CA VAL A 12 -4.74 11.79 21.35
C VAL A 12 -3.25 12.11 21.40
N LEU A 13 -2.82 13.25 20.86
CA LEU A 13 -1.41 13.63 20.86
C LEU A 13 -0.89 13.88 22.29
N GLU A 14 -1.65 14.59 23.12
CA GLU A 14 -1.31 14.86 24.52
C GLU A 14 -1.13 13.56 25.31
N ALA A 15 -2.07 12.62 25.17
CA ALA A 15 -1.98 11.31 25.82
C ALA A 15 -0.79 10.50 25.29
N THR A 16 -0.55 10.51 23.98
CA THR A 16 0.58 9.81 23.35
C THR A 16 1.92 10.34 23.86
N VAL A 17 2.05 11.66 23.98
CA VAL A 17 3.26 12.31 24.49
C VAL A 17 3.51 11.94 25.96
N ARG A 18 2.46 11.88 26.80
CA ARG A 18 2.56 11.38 28.18
C ARG A 18 2.97 9.90 28.25
N LEU A 19 2.44 9.03 27.38
CA LEU A 19 2.85 7.63 27.31
C LEU A 19 4.33 7.48 26.95
N LEU A 20 4.82 8.37 26.09
CA LEU A 20 6.16 8.32 25.51
C LEU A 20 7.24 8.96 26.39
N HIS A 21 6.84 9.79 27.36
CA HIS A 21 7.74 10.56 28.21
C HIS A 21 8.81 9.75 28.96
N PRO A 22 8.52 8.56 29.51
CA PRO A 22 9.55 7.73 30.17
C PRO A 22 10.72 7.35 29.26
N PHE A 23 10.54 7.39 27.94
CA PHE A 23 11.56 7.03 26.96
C PHE A 23 12.24 8.25 26.32
N MET A 24 11.52 9.35 26.15
CA MET A 24 11.99 10.53 25.43
C MET A 24 11.67 11.83 26.19
N PRO A 25 12.25 12.04 27.38
CA PRO A 25 11.73 13.02 28.34
C PRO A 25 11.81 14.47 27.86
N PHE A 26 12.90 14.88 27.21
CA PHE A 26 13.11 16.27 26.81
C PHE A 26 12.15 16.71 25.69
N ILE A 27 12.07 15.93 24.61
CA ILE A 27 11.21 16.29 23.47
C ILE A 27 9.73 16.19 23.80
N THR A 28 9.35 15.21 24.63
CA THR A 28 7.95 15.06 25.04
C THR A 28 7.51 16.17 25.98
N GLU A 29 8.35 16.62 26.91
CA GLU A 29 8.09 17.83 27.71
C GLU A 29 7.92 19.05 26.79
N GLU A 30 8.85 19.27 25.85
CA GLU A 30 8.82 20.43 24.95
C GLU A 30 7.54 20.49 24.10
N ILE A 31 7.08 19.34 23.60
CA ILE A 31 5.85 19.22 22.80
C ILE A 31 4.63 19.42 23.70
N TRP A 32 4.58 18.75 24.86
CA TRP A 32 3.44 18.79 25.78
C TRP A 32 3.17 20.21 26.28
N GLN A 33 4.21 20.97 26.60
CA GLN A 33 4.11 22.38 27.02
C GLN A 33 3.49 23.29 25.95
N ARG A 34 3.54 22.91 24.67
CA ARG A 34 2.94 23.65 23.55
C ARG A 34 1.52 23.20 23.20
N LEU A 35 1.06 22.10 23.77
CA LEU A 35 -0.32 21.63 23.61
C LEU A 35 -1.23 22.26 24.67
N PRO A 36 -2.54 22.39 24.42
CA PRO A 36 -3.49 22.65 25.48
C PRO A 36 -3.44 21.52 26.54
N HIS A 37 -2.91 21.82 27.74
CA HIS A 37 -2.71 20.85 28.81
C HIS A 37 -3.06 21.44 30.19
N LYS A 38 -2.97 20.61 31.23
CA LYS A 38 -3.08 21.02 32.64
C LYS A 38 -1.89 20.49 33.42
N GLY A 39 -1.25 21.35 34.23
CA GLY A 39 -0.09 21.02 35.04
C GLY A 39 1.15 21.81 34.61
N GLU A 40 2.20 21.74 35.41
CA GLU A 40 3.43 22.53 35.19
C GLU A 40 4.49 21.77 34.39
N SER A 41 4.52 20.44 34.50
CA SER A 41 5.46 19.57 33.79
C SER A 41 4.82 18.20 33.54
N ILE A 42 5.18 17.61 32.41
CA ILE A 42 4.70 16.28 32.04
C ILE A 42 5.24 15.20 33.00
N VAL A 43 6.38 15.43 33.66
CA VAL A 43 7.01 14.52 34.63
C VAL A 43 6.08 14.19 35.79
N VAL A 44 5.30 15.19 36.24
CA VAL A 44 4.36 15.07 37.38
C VAL A 44 2.91 14.88 36.93
N ALA A 45 2.67 14.84 35.61
CA ALA A 45 1.33 14.68 35.08
C ALA A 45 0.79 13.26 35.34
N PRO A 46 -0.52 13.09 35.61
CA PRO A 46 -1.11 11.78 35.79
C PRO A 46 -0.89 10.90 34.56
N TYR A 47 -0.54 9.62 34.78
CA TYR A 47 -0.38 8.68 33.68
C TYR A 47 -1.72 8.42 32.96
N PRO A 48 -1.75 8.34 31.61
CA PRO A 48 -2.98 8.06 30.86
C PRO A 48 -3.64 6.75 31.29
N LYS A 49 -4.98 6.75 31.36
CA LYS A 49 -5.79 5.57 31.71
C LYS A 49 -6.80 5.31 30.61
N ALA A 50 -6.89 4.07 30.14
CA ALA A 50 -7.90 3.66 29.17
C ALA A 50 -9.28 3.60 29.82
N GLY A 51 -10.24 4.37 29.29
CA GLY A 51 -11.64 4.32 29.71
C GLY A 51 -12.44 3.32 28.89
N ARG A 52 -13.25 2.46 29.52
CA ARG A 52 -14.11 1.49 28.81
C ARG A 52 -15.05 2.11 27.77
N LYS A 53 -15.41 3.40 27.94
CA LYS A 53 -16.28 4.15 27.02
C LYS A 53 -15.57 4.66 25.75
N GLN A 54 -14.26 4.49 25.65
CA GLN A 54 -13.45 4.94 24.50
C GLN A 54 -13.23 3.84 23.46
N HIS A 55 -13.71 2.62 23.72
CA HIS A 55 -13.67 1.52 22.76
C HIS A 55 -14.93 1.53 21.91
N ASP A 56 -14.77 1.63 20.60
CA ASP A 56 -15.87 1.57 19.64
C ASP A 56 -15.49 0.62 18.49
N LEU A 57 -15.87 -0.65 18.66
CA LEU A 57 -15.61 -1.70 17.69
C LEU A 57 -16.28 -1.45 16.34
N THR A 58 -17.39 -0.71 16.34
CA THR A 58 -18.09 -0.35 15.09
C THR A 58 -17.27 0.66 14.32
N ALA A 59 -16.82 1.74 14.98
CA ALA A 59 -15.97 2.75 14.38
C ALA A 59 -14.62 2.17 13.91
N GLU A 60 -14.02 1.25 14.67
CA GLU A 60 -12.80 0.54 14.27
C GLU A 60 -13.00 -0.27 12.98
N ARG A 61 -14.09 -1.05 12.90
CA ARG A 61 -14.41 -1.83 11.69
C ARG A 61 -14.69 -0.94 10.49
N GLU A 62 -15.46 0.13 10.69
CA GLU A 62 -15.80 1.08 9.63
C GLU A 62 -14.57 1.81 9.10
N MET A 63 -13.71 2.33 9.98
CA MET A 63 -12.45 2.96 9.60
C MET A 63 -11.50 1.95 8.94
N GLY A 64 -11.46 0.71 9.43
CA GLY A 64 -10.70 -0.38 8.81
C GLY A 64 -11.08 -0.58 7.34
N ALA A 65 -12.39 -0.66 7.03
CA ALA A 65 -12.85 -0.79 5.64
C ALA A 65 -12.44 0.41 4.76
N VAL A 66 -12.41 1.63 5.30
CA VAL A 66 -11.92 2.83 4.60
C VAL A 66 -10.41 2.74 4.35
N MET A 67 -9.63 2.33 5.35
CA MET A 67 -8.18 2.15 5.23
C MET A 67 -7.83 1.07 4.20
N ASP A 68 -8.57 -0.04 4.20
CA ASP A 68 -8.39 -1.13 3.25
C ASP A 68 -8.71 -0.66 1.82
N ALA A 69 -9.77 0.15 1.63
CA ALA A 69 -10.11 0.71 0.34
C ALA A 69 -9.00 1.63 -0.21
N VAL A 70 -8.46 2.51 0.64
CA VAL A 70 -7.31 3.36 0.28
C VAL A 70 -6.08 2.52 -0.07
N THR A 71 -5.79 1.50 0.73
CA THR A 71 -4.64 0.62 0.55
C THR A 71 -4.75 -0.18 -0.75
N ALA A 72 -5.93 -0.72 -1.04
CA ALA A 72 -6.19 -1.44 -2.29
C ALA A 72 -5.92 -0.58 -3.53
N VAL A 73 -6.41 0.68 -3.56
CA VAL A 73 -6.14 1.59 -4.68
C VAL A 73 -4.65 1.94 -4.80
N ARG A 74 -3.96 2.13 -3.67
CA ARG A 74 -2.51 2.39 -3.67
C ARG A 74 -1.69 1.19 -4.14
N ASN A 75 -2.11 -0.03 -3.80
CA ASN A 75 -1.46 -1.26 -4.26
C ASN A 75 -1.62 -1.42 -5.77
N ILE A 76 -2.85 -1.28 -6.30
CA ILE A 76 -3.10 -1.30 -7.75
C ILE A 76 -2.23 -0.26 -8.46
N ARG A 77 -2.15 0.97 -7.91
CA ARG A 77 -1.29 2.02 -8.46
C ARG A 77 0.18 1.58 -8.53
N GLY A 78 0.71 0.99 -7.46
CA GLY A 78 2.10 0.52 -7.40
C GLY A 78 2.39 -0.63 -8.36
N GLU A 79 1.48 -1.62 -8.40
CA GLU A 79 1.57 -2.77 -9.30
C GLU A 79 1.57 -2.33 -10.77
N MET A 80 0.69 -1.39 -11.12
CA MET A 80 0.59 -0.83 -12.47
C MET A 80 1.64 0.27 -12.76
N GLY A 81 2.56 0.56 -11.82
CA GLY A 81 3.62 1.56 -12.02
C GLY A 81 3.14 3.00 -12.20
N ILE A 82 1.93 3.33 -11.76
CA ILE A 82 1.33 4.65 -11.98
C ILE A 82 1.91 5.63 -10.97
N SER A 83 2.38 6.78 -11.45
CA SER A 83 2.96 7.82 -10.60
C SER A 83 1.98 8.25 -9.48
N PRO A 84 2.46 8.47 -8.23
CA PRO A 84 1.64 9.01 -7.14
C PRO A 84 1.00 10.36 -7.45
N GLY A 85 1.53 11.11 -8.44
CA GLY A 85 1.00 12.40 -8.86
C GLY A 85 -0.29 12.34 -9.69
N VAL A 86 -0.63 11.17 -10.25
CA VAL A 86 -1.74 11.05 -11.21
C VAL A 86 -3.05 10.77 -10.47
N THR A 87 -4.08 11.57 -10.75
CA THR A 87 -5.42 11.31 -10.23
C THR A 87 -6.11 10.23 -11.06
N LEU A 88 -6.45 9.11 -10.42
CA LEU A 88 -7.16 8.00 -11.05
C LEU A 88 -8.68 8.23 -11.02
N THR A 89 -9.43 7.43 -11.77
CA THR A 89 -10.89 7.31 -11.60
C THR A 89 -11.18 5.93 -11.03
N ALA A 90 -12.06 5.84 -10.02
CA ALA A 90 -12.51 4.57 -9.51
C ALA A 90 -14.02 4.57 -9.26
N THR A 91 -14.65 3.42 -9.46
CA THR A 91 -16.04 3.17 -9.07
C THR A 91 -16.04 2.12 -7.97
N LEU A 92 -16.69 2.40 -6.84
CA LEU A 92 -16.87 1.46 -5.73
C LEU A 92 -18.33 0.99 -5.71
N ARG A 93 -18.51 -0.32 -5.79
CA ARG A 93 -19.77 -1.03 -5.58
C ARG A 93 -19.84 -1.50 -4.13
N PRO A 94 -20.62 -0.83 -3.27
CA PRO A 94 -20.67 -1.18 -1.87
C PRO A 94 -21.43 -2.49 -1.63
N ALA A 95 -21.02 -3.22 -0.59
CA ALA A 95 -21.84 -4.26 0.02
C ALA A 95 -23.16 -3.67 0.57
N ARG A 96 -24.14 -4.56 0.86
CA ARG A 96 -25.54 -4.22 1.18
C ARG A 96 -25.73 -3.13 2.25
N ASP A 97 -24.78 -2.98 3.18
CA ASP A 97 -24.84 -2.00 4.28
C ASP A 97 -23.64 -1.03 4.33
N ALA A 98 -22.73 -1.09 3.35
CA ALA A 98 -21.50 -0.29 3.35
C ALA A 98 -21.62 1.03 2.58
N ALA A 99 -22.73 1.26 1.88
CA ALA A 99 -22.89 2.42 0.99
C ALA A 99 -22.79 3.75 1.76
N ALA A 100 -23.48 3.87 2.89
CA ALA A 100 -23.47 5.09 3.69
C ALA A 100 -22.07 5.42 4.22
N LEU A 101 -21.33 4.40 4.68
CA LEU A 101 -19.94 4.53 5.12
C LEU A 101 -19.05 5.09 4.01
N PHE A 102 -19.05 4.46 2.84
CA PHE A 102 -18.17 4.87 1.74
C PHE A 102 -18.57 6.22 1.14
N ILE A 103 -19.86 6.58 1.13
CA ILE A 103 -20.31 7.92 0.78
C ILE A 103 -19.73 8.95 1.75
N ALA A 104 -19.87 8.73 3.06
CA ALA A 104 -19.32 9.64 4.07
C ALA A 104 -17.78 9.73 4.02
N ALA A 105 -17.10 8.62 3.74
CA ALA A 105 -15.65 8.54 3.65
C ALA A 105 -15.07 8.94 2.28
N THR A 106 -15.91 9.30 1.30
CA THR A 106 -15.45 9.60 -0.08
C THR A 106 -14.32 10.65 -0.09
N PRO A 107 -14.43 11.81 0.60
CA PRO A 107 -13.37 12.83 0.55
C PRO A 107 -12.03 12.34 1.12
N LEU A 108 -12.07 11.47 2.14
CA LEU A 108 -10.89 10.84 2.73
C LEU A 108 -10.23 9.90 1.73
N ILE A 109 -11.01 9.03 1.08
CA ILE A 109 -10.50 8.06 0.10
C ILE A 109 -9.92 8.79 -1.11
N GLU A 110 -10.64 9.76 -1.66
CA GLU A 110 -10.18 10.55 -2.81
C GLU A 110 -8.85 11.25 -2.52
N THR A 111 -8.72 11.85 -1.34
CA THR A 111 -7.50 12.56 -0.92
C THR A 111 -6.34 11.59 -0.71
N LEU A 112 -6.56 10.51 0.05
CA LEU A 112 -5.49 9.60 0.44
C LEU A 112 -5.05 8.68 -0.71
N ALA A 113 -5.96 8.22 -1.54
CA ALA A 113 -5.66 7.35 -2.68
C ALA A 113 -5.41 8.11 -3.99
N ARG A 114 -5.65 9.42 -4.02
CA ARG A 114 -5.52 10.32 -5.17
C ARG A 114 -6.33 9.81 -6.37
N VAL A 115 -7.63 9.71 -6.14
CA VAL A 115 -8.61 9.13 -7.06
C VAL A 115 -9.87 9.99 -7.05
N ARG A 116 -10.62 10.02 -8.16
CA ARG A 116 -12.02 10.46 -8.18
C ARG A 116 -12.90 9.23 -7.99
N LEU A 117 -13.63 9.19 -6.88
CA LEU A 117 -14.37 8.01 -6.45
C LEU A 117 -15.86 8.18 -6.71
N ARG A 118 -16.44 7.24 -7.45
CA ARG A 118 -17.88 7.15 -7.67
C ARG A 118 -18.45 5.97 -6.90
N ILE A 119 -19.42 6.21 -6.02
CA ILE A 119 -20.13 5.12 -5.33
C ILE A 119 -21.35 4.74 -6.16
N ASP A 120 -21.41 3.49 -6.63
CA ASP A 120 -22.50 2.99 -7.48
C ASP A 120 -22.84 1.53 -7.13
N PRO A 121 -23.94 1.28 -6.39
CA PRO A 121 -24.38 -0.07 -6.01
C PRO A 121 -24.73 -0.98 -7.19
N ARG A 122 -24.98 -0.41 -8.37
CA ARG A 122 -25.35 -1.16 -9.59
C ARG A 122 -24.19 -1.28 -10.57
N ALA A 123 -23.00 -0.82 -10.21
CA ALA A 123 -21.86 -0.88 -11.09
C ALA A 123 -21.51 -2.34 -11.45
N SER A 124 -21.05 -2.49 -12.69
CA SER A 124 -20.38 -3.70 -13.19
C SER A 124 -18.94 -3.35 -13.51
N ARG A 125 -18.03 -4.33 -13.41
CA ARG A 125 -16.61 -4.15 -13.71
C ARG A 125 -16.42 -3.60 -15.14
N PRO A 126 -15.80 -2.41 -15.31
CA PRO A 126 -15.39 -1.90 -16.62
C PRO A 126 -14.31 -2.78 -17.27
N ARG A 127 -14.28 -2.87 -18.61
CA ARG A 127 -13.32 -3.71 -19.35
C ARG A 127 -11.85 -3.37 -19.05
N ASN A 128 -11.52 -2.09 -18.94
CA ASN A 128 -10.16 -1.59 -18.69
C ASN A 128 -9.99 -1.15 -17.23
N SER A 129 -10.31 -2.04 -16.30
CA SER A 129 -10.19 -1.77 -14.86
C SER A 129 -9.57 -2.91 -14.08
N GLU A 130 -8.85 -2.54 -13.03
CA GLU A 130 -8.45 -3.48 -11.98
C GLU A 130 -9.51 -3.57 -10.89
N LEU A 131 -9.66 -4.77 -10.35
CA LEU A 131 -10.64 -5.09 -9.32
C LEU A 131 -9.92 -5.33 -8.00
N ALA A 132 -10.34 -4.62 -6.95
CA ALA A 132 -10.06 -4.99 -5.58
C ALA A 132 -11.36 -5.27 -4.81
N VAL A 133 -11.32 -6.22 -3.89
CA VAL A 133 -12.44 -6.54 -2.99
C VAL A 133 -12.05 -6.17 -1.57
N VAL A 134 -12.84 -5.32 -0.93
CA VAL A 134 -12.59 -4.78 0.41
C VAL A 134 -13.87 -4.83 1.22
N ALA A 135 -13.85 -5.53 2.36
CA ALA A 135 -15.00 -5.67 3.26
C ALA A 135 -16.31 -6.06 2.51
N GLY A 136 -16.20 -6.95 1.52
CA GLY A 136 -17.32 -7.38 0.67
C GLY A 136 -17.80 -6.36 -0.38
N SER A 137 -17.17 -5.19 -0.45
CA SER A 137 -17.37 -4.18 -1.49
C SER A 137 -16.34 -4.34 -2.59
N GLU A 138 -16.68 -3.96 -3.81
CA GLU A 138 -15.78 -4.05 -4.97
C GLU A 138 -15.35 -2.65 -5.40
N ILE A 139 -14.07 -2.48 -5.68
CA ILE A 139 -13.48 -1.24 -6.18
C ILE A 139 -12.91 -1.52 -7.57
N TYR A 140 -13.43 -0.81 -8.56
CA TYR A 140 -12.95 -0.85 -9.92
C TYR A 140 -12.10 0.39 -10.20
N VAL A 141 -10.80 0.22 -10.40
CA VAL A 141 -9.88 1.32 -10.72
C VAL A 141 -9.71 1.37 -12.23
N GLU A 142 -10.14 2.46 -12.85
CA GLU A 142 -10.05 2.65 -14.29
C GLU A 142 -8.63 3.01 -14.69
N LEU A 143 -8.09 2.24 -15.65
CA LEU A 143 -6.71 2.40 -16.14
C LEU A 143 -6.63 3.09 -17.50
N ALA A 144 -7.78 3.27 -18.15
CA ALA A 144 -7.86 3.86 -19.49
C ALA A 144 -7.28 5.28 -19.52
N GLY A 145 -6.30 5.51 -20.40
CA GLY A 145 -5.66 6.82 -20.58
C GLY A 145 -4.63 7.20 -19.52
N VAL A 146 -4.39 6.36 -18.50
CA VAL A 146 -3.38 6.60 -17.45
C VAL A 146 -2.15 5.72 -17.62
N ILE A 147 -2.34 4.50 -18.13
CA ILE A 147 -1.24 3.61 -18.50
C ILE A 147 -0.89 3.90 -19.95
N ASP A 148 0.33 4.35 -20.20
CA ASP A 148 0.91 4.37 -21.53
C ASP A 148 1.41 2.95 -21.85
N PRO A 149 0.76 2.21 -22.77
CA PRO A 149 1.17 0.86 -23.13
C PRO A 149 2.61 0.82 -23.64
N ALA A 150 3.10 1.90 -24.27
CA ALA A 150 4.48 1.99 -24.72
C ALA A 150 5.46 2.13 -23.53
N ALA A 151 5.11 2.91 -22.51
CA ALA A 151 5.92 3.04 -21.29
C ALA A 151 5.94 1.73 -20.48
N GLU A 152 4.79 1.05 -20.37
CA GLU A 152 4.70 -0.24 -19.67
C GLU A 152 5.46 -1.34 -20.42
N ARG A 153 5.37 -1.36 -21.77
CA ARG A 153 6.20 -2.22 -22.62
C ARG A 153 7.68 -1.92 -22.42
N ALA A 154 8.10 -0.64 -22.43
CA ALA A 154 9.49 -0.25 -22.25
C ALA A 154 10.02 -0.64 -20.86
N ARG A 155 9.22 -0.47 -19.80
CA ARG A 155 9.59 -0.87 -18.45
C ARG A 155 9.78 -2.39 -18.35
N ARG A 156 8.83 -3.17 -18.86
CA ARG A 156 8.91 -4.63 -18.86
C ARG A 156 10.05 -5.13 -19.73
N GLN A 157 10.28 -4.52 -20.90
CA GLN A 157 11.41 -4.87 -21.76
C GLN A 157 12.75 -4.61 -21.06
N LYS A 158 12.86 -3.52 -20.29
CA LYS A 158 14.06 -3.23 -19.49
C LYS A 158 14.26 -4.24 -18.35
N GLU A 159 13.18 -4.63 -17.68
CA GLU A 159 13.22 -5.65 -16.62
C GLU A 159 13.61 -7.03 -17.18
N ILE A 160 13.00 -7.42 -18.30
CA ILE A 160 13.35 -8.62 -19.08
C ILE A 160 14.83 -8.57 -19.46
N GLY A 161 15.32 -7.45 -20.02
CA GLY A 161 16.72 -7.30 -20.40
C GLY A 161 17.68 -7.52 -19.23
N ARG A 162 17.41 -6.89 -18.07
CA ARG A 162 18.21 -7.07 -16.86
C ARG A 162 18.18 -8.51 -16.35
N LEU A 163 17.02 -9.16 -16.36
CA LEU A 163 16.89 -10.56 -15.93
C LEU A 163 17.62 -11.50 -16.89
N THR A 164 17.51 -11.27 -18.21
CA THR A 164 18.22 -12.04 -19.24
C THR A 164 19.73 -11.95 -19.06
N GLU A 165 20.29 -10.76 -18.84
CA GLU A 165 21.73 -10.60 -18.53
C GLU A 165 22.14 -11.35 -17.27
N SER A 166 21.31 -11.31 -16.23
CA SER A 166 21.52 -12.01 -14.96
C SER A 166 21.53 -13.55 -15.12
N VAL A 167 20.57 -14.06 -15.90
CA VAL A 167 20.42 -15.49 -16.25
C VAL A 167 21.61 -15.94 -17.08
N GLU A 168 21.97 -15.22 -18.14
CA GLU A 168 23.10 -15.57 -19.01
C GLU A 168 24.43 -15.56 -18.24
N PHE A 169 24.64 -14.58 -17.34
CA PHE A 169 25.81 -14.56 -16.47
C PHE A 169 25.89 -15.79 -15.56
N ARG A 170 24.78 -16.19 -14.92
CA ARG A 170 24.73 -17.38 -14.04
C ARG A 170 24.88 -18.67 -14.81
N ARG A 171 24.23 -18.78 -15.97
CA ARG A 171 24.35 -19.92 -16.88
C ARG A 171 25.80 -20.10 -17.33
N ALA A 172 26.46 -19.02 -17.75
CA ALA A 172 27.89 -19.03 -18.11
C ALA A 172 28.79 -19.40 -16.92
N LYS A 173 28.48 -18.93 -15.72
CA LYS A 173 29.22 -19.28 -14.49
C LYS A 173 29.09 -20.75 -14.12
N LEU A 174 27.87 -21.30 -14.21
CA LEU A 174 27.58 -22.72 -13.94
C LEU A 174 28.03 -23.66 -15.06
N ALA A 175 28.24 -23.17 -16.28
CA ALA A 175 28.79 -23.94 -17.40
C ALA A 175 30.31 -24.13 -17.31
N ARG A 176 31.02 -23.37 -16.46
CA ARG A 176 32.47 -23.50 -16.26
C ARG A 176 32.77 -24.72 -15.37
N PRO A 177 33.46 -25.76 -15.87
CA PRO A 177 33.79 -26.95 -15.09
C PRO A 177 34.59 -26.61 -13.83
N GLU A 178 35.53 -25.66 -13.96
CA GLU A 178 36.35 -25.16 -12.85
C GLU A 178 35.54 -24.59 -11.67
N PHE A 179 34.39 -23.97 -11.95
CA PHE A 179 33.52 -23.44 -10.91
C PHE A 179 32.70 -24.55 -10.26
N VAL A 180 32.16 -25.48 -11.05
CA VAL A 180 31.36 -26.60 -10.55
C VAL A 180 32.20 -27.59 -9.74
N GLU A 181 33.47 -27.78 -10.10
CA GLU A 181 34.38 -28.73 -9.46
C GLU A 181 35.12 -28.14 -8.26
N ARG A 182 35.46 -26.84 -8.27
CA ARG A 182 36.23 -26.21 -7.18
C ARG A 182 35.37 -25.47 -6.15
N ALA A 183 34.14 -25.10 -6.47
CA ALA A 183 33.27 -24.41 -5.52
C ALA A 183 32.58 -25.41 -4.56
N PRO A 184 32.32 -25.03 -3.31
CA PRO A 184 31.51 -25.81 -2.38
C PRO A 184 30.15 -26.21 -2.96
N ALA A 185 29.73 -27.46 -2.76
CA ALA A 185 28.49 -27.99 -3.31
C ALA A 185 27.25 -27.17 -2.94
N GLU A 186 27.21 -26.59 -1.73
CA GLU A 186 26.13 -25.72 -1.26
C GLU A 186 26.03 -24.42 -2.08
N ILE A 187 27.16 -23.84 -2.50
CA ILE A 187 27.20 -22.63 -3.32
C ILE A 187 26.72 -22.95 -4.73
N VAL A 188 27.13 -24.09 -5.31
CA VAL A 188 26.68 -24.54 -6.63
C VAL A 188 25.18 -24.82 -6.63
N ALA A 189 24.66 -25.49 -5.59
CA ALA A 189 23.23 -25.77 -5.44
C ALA A 189 22.40 -24.47 -5.34
N ARG A 190 22.82 -23.51 -4.52
CA ARG A 190 22.15 -22.22 -4.38
C ARG A 190 22.17 -21.39 -5.66
N GLU A 191 23.26 -21.42 -6.43
CA GLU A 191 23.33 -20.73 -7.72
C GLU A 191 22.44 -21.40 -8.78
N ARG A 192 22.30 -22.73 -8.76
CA ARG A 192 21.33 -23.46 -9.61
C ARG A 192 19.89 -23.15 -9.24
N GLU A 193 19.57 -23.10 -7.96
CA GLU A 193 18.22 -22.75 -7.48
C GLU A 193 17.86 -21.30 -7.87
N ARG A 194 18.80 -20.36 -7.71
CA ARG A 194 18.64 -18.98 -8.17
C ARG A 194 18.47 -18.88 -9.67
N LEU A 195 19.24 -19.63 -10.46
CA LEU A 195 19.09 -19.67 -11.91
C LEU A 195 17.68 -20.14 -12.29
N ALA A 196 17.21 -21.25 -11.71
CA ALA A 196 15.87 -21.78 -11.99
C ALA A 196 14.75 -20.79 -11.60
N ALA A 197 14.90 -20.11 -10.46
CA ALA A 197 13.93 -19.09 -10.04
C ALA A 197 13.92 -17.86 -10.97
N GLU A 198 15.09 -17.39 -11.40
CA GLU A 198 15.23 -16.27 -12.35
C GLU A 198 14.71 -16.64 -13.75
N GLU A 199 14.96 -17.87 -14.23
CA GLU A 199 14.43 -18.39 -15.50
C GLU A 199 12.90 -18.50 -15.47
N ALA A 200 12.32 -19.04 -14.40
CA ALA A 200 10.87 -19.13 -14.24
C ALA A 200 10.20 -17.74 -14.16
N LEU A 201 10.87 -16.75 -13.57
CA LEU A 201 10.40 -15.37 -13.52
C LEU A 201 10.49 -14.71 -14.91
N LEU A 202 11.58 -14.93 -15.65
CA LEU A 202 11.77 -14.43 -17.00
C LEU A 202 10.68 -14.96 -17.95
N GLU A 203 10.36 -16.25 -17.87
CA GLU A 203 9.33 -16.88 -18.68
C GLU A 203 7.95 -16.27 -18.41
N LYS A 204 7.59 -16.08 -17.13
CA LYS A 204 6.34 -15.41 -16.74
C LYS A 204 6.26 -13.96 -17.25
N LEU A 205 7.34 -13.19 -17.11
CA LEU A 205 7.38 -11.80 -17.57
C LEU A 205 7.26 -11.69 -19.10
N THR A 206 7.92 -12.59 -19.83
CA THR A 206 7.86 -12.64 -21.30
C THR A 206 6.47 -13.04 -21.79
N ALA A 207 5.84 -14.05 -21.17
CA ALA A 207 4.48 -14.45 -21.48
C ALA A 207 3.47 -13.32 -21.20
N SER A 208 3.65 -12.59 -20.10
CA SER A 208 2.80 -11.45 -19.76
C SER A 208 2.98 -10.25 -20.71
N LEU A 209 4.13 -10.10 -21.36
CA LEU A 209 4.36 -9.06 -22.37
C LEU A 209 3.57 -9.35 -23.66
N GLY A 210 3.54 -10.61 -24.11
CA GLY A 210 2.75 -11.02 -25.28
C GLY A 210 1.25 -10.74 -25.10
N TRP A 211 0.73 -10.84 -23.87
CA TRP A 211 -0.67 -10.52 -23.58
C TRP A 211 -1.00 -9.02 -23.61
N ILE A 212 0.00 -8.15 -23.45
CA ILE A 212 -0.15 -6.68 -23.56
C ILE A 212 -0.23 -6.27 -25.03
N ASP A 213 0.43 -6.99 -25.94
CA ASP A 213 0.44 -6.69 -27.38
C ASP A 213 -0.89 -7.04 -28.08
N ASP A 214 -1.72 -7.92 -27.49
CA ASP A 214 -3.02 -8.37 -28.03
C ASP A 214 -4.23 -7.51 -27.56
N ARG A 215 -4.02 -6.45 -26.78
CA ARG A 215 -5.08 -5.57 -26.23
C ARG A 215 -5.19 -4.22 -26.93
#